data_AF-A0A9P3Q5Q2-F1
#
_entry.id   AF-A0A9P3Q5Q2-F1
#
_cell.length_a   1.000
_cell.length_b   1.000
_cell.length_c   1.000
_cell.angle_alpha   90.00
_cell.angle_beta   90.00
_cell.angle_gamma   90.00
#
_symmetry.space_group_name_H-M   'P 1'
#
loop_
_entity.id
_entity.type
_entity.pdbx_description
1 polymer ?
#
loop_
_entity_poly.entity_id
_entity_poly.type
_entity_poly.pdbx_seq_one_letter_code
_entity_poly.pdbx_strand_id
1 'polypeptide(L)'
;MLGFRSGAAVRRLTPDHGMLGDVNRHEITEQIVVARLTRGLSWQQLADAIDRPLLWTTSALLGQHPIPAEQGKILVDLLGLDESTVPILAATPMRGGLPTAVPTDPTIYRFYEALQVYGGALKEVIHEQFGDGIMSAINFSIDLQKKPHPSGDRVVVTFDGKFLPYQWTSAHQ
;
A
#
# COMPACT_ATOMS: atom_id res chain seq x y z
N MET A 1 34.17 4.56 -64.28
CA MET A 1 33.93 5.75 -63.43
C MET A 1 32.45 6.11 -63.57
N LEU A 2 31.58 5.48 -62.78
CA LEU A 2 30.15 5.82 -62.69
C LEU A 2 29.80 5.88 -61.21
N GLY A 3 29.61 7.09 -60.69
CA GLY A 3 29.10 7.34 -59.35
C GLY A 3 27.58 7.42 -59.38
N PHE A 4 26.92 6.71 -58.46
CA PHE A 4 25.50 6.89 -58.18
C PHE A 4 25.32 7.42 -56.75
N ARG A 5 24.51 8.47 -56.66
CA ARG A 5 24.30 9.34 -55.52
C ARG A 5 23.30 8.75 -54.51
N SER A 6 23.66 8.86 -53.23
CA SER A 6 22.85 9.31 -52.09
C SER A 6 21.36 8.93 -52.09
N GLY A 7 21.01 7.83 -51.40
CA GLY A 7 19.66 7.57 -50.90
C GLY A 7 19.40 8.35 -49.62
N ALA A 8 18.33 9.16 -49.62
CA ALA A 8 17.89 9.98 -48.51
C ALA A 8 17.57 9.15 -47.26
N ALA A 9 18.09 9.58 -46.10
CA ALA A 9 17.73 9.03 -44.81
C ALA A 9 16.27 9.37 -44.49
N VAL A 10 15.44 8.33 -44.36
CA VAL A 10 14.09 8.45 -43.81
C VAL A 10 14.23 8.79 -42.32
N ARG A 11 14.12 10.09 -41.97
CA ARG A 11 13.92 10.51 -40.59
C ARG A 11 12.58 9.96 -40.12
N ARG A 12 12.59 8.93 -39.28
CA ARG A 12 11.42 8.61 -38.45
C ARG A 12 11.19 9.79 -37.52
N LEU A 13 10.10 10.51 -37.75
CA LEU A 13 9.52 11.41 -36.76
C LEU A 13 9.00 10.52 -35.62
N THR A 14 9.73 10.46 -34.52
CA THR A 14 9.17 9.96 -33.26
C THR A 14 8.07 10.93 -32.84
N PRO A 15 6.86 10.44 -32.47
CA PRO A 15 5.85 11.32 -31.91
C PRO A 15 6.40 11.92 -30.63
N ASP A 16 6.29 13.24 -30.53
CA ASP A 16 6.54 14.02 -29.32
C ASP A 16 5.54 13.53 -28.26
N HIS A 17 5.98 12.59 -27.42
CA HIS A 17 5.22 12.14 -26.27
C HIS A 17 5.28 13.27 -25.25
N GLY A 18 4.32 14.19 -25.34
CA GLY A 18 4.18 15.26 -24.38
C GLY A 18 4.16 14.71 -22.96
N MET A 19 5.20 15.05 -22.19
CA MET A 19 5.20 15.31 -20.73
C MET A 19 4.25 14.50 -19.84
N LEU A 20 4.06 13.22 -20.13
CA LEU A 20 3.55 12.20 -19.22
C LEU A 20 4.49 11.01 -19.40
N GLY A 21 5.72 11.13 -18.86
CA GLY A 21 6.51 9.92 -18.61
C GLY A 21 5.68 8.97 -17.75
N ASP A 22 5.82 7.67 -17.96
CA ASP A 22 5.05 6.59 -17.33
C ASP A 22 5.07 6.66 -15.79
N VAL A 23 4.32 7.59 -15.19
CA VAL A 23 4.27 7.74 -13.73
C VAL A 23 3.61 6.52 -13.17
N ASN A 24 4.40 5.70 -12.50
CA ASN A 24 3.93 4.46 -11.91
C ASN A 24 3.56 4.67 -10.44
N ARG A 25 2.93 3.65 -9.84
CA ARG A 25 2.43 3.71 -8.46
C ARG A 25 3.52 4.13 -7.46
N HIS A 26 4.76 3.68 -7.64
CA HIS A 26 5.85 3.97 -6.72
C HIS A 26 6.18 5.47 -6.70
N GLU A 27 6.37 6.07 -7.87
CA GLU A 27 6.69 7.50 -7.99
C GLU A 27 5.60 8.39 -7.38
N ILE A 28 4.33 8.04 -7.57
CA ILE A 28 3.21 8.75 -6.93
C ILE A 28 3.26 8.64 -5.40
N THR A 29 3.63 7.49 -4.84
CA THR A 29 3.73 7.36 -3.39
C THR A 29 4.82 8.27 -2.81
N GLU A 30 5.95 8.41 -3.50
CA GLU A 30 7.01 9.34 -3.11
C GLU A 30 6.55 10.79 -3.22
N GLN A 31 5.87 11.16 -4.31
CA GLN A 31 5.29 12.49 -4.49
C GLN A 31 4.26 12.82 -3.39
N ILE A 32 3.40 11.87 -3.03
CA ILE A 32 2.43 12.02 -1.94
C ILE A 32 3.13 12.30 -0.62
N VAL A 33 4.20 11.56 -0.29
CA VAL A 33 4.94 11.77 0.96
C VAL A 33 5.56 13.16 0.98
N VAL A 34 6.20 13.59 -0.11
CA VAL A 34 6.80 14.93 -0.24
C VAL A 34 5.74 16.03 -0.15
N ALA A 35 4.63 15.90 -0.88
CA ALA A 35 3.54 16.87 -0.89
C ALA A 35 2.89 17.01 0.49
N ARG A 36 2.63 15.88 1.16
CA ARG A 36 2.08 15.84 2.52
C ARG A 36 2.99 16.60 3.50
N LEU A 37 4.28 16.32 3.48
CA LEU A 37 5.25 16.98 4.36
C LEU A 37 5.38 18.47 4.06
N THR A 38 5.46 18.84 2.77
CA THR A 38 5.57 20.24 2.32
C THR A 38 4.37 21.09 2.75
N ARG A 39 3.19 20.49 2.77
CA ARG A 39 1.94 21.15 3.20
C ARG A 39 1.67 21.05 4.70
N GLY A 40 2.53 20.37 5.45
CA GLY A 40 2.35 20.16 6.89
C GLY A 40 1.13 19.30 7.24
N LEU A 41 0.69 18.44 6.32
CA LEU A 41 -0.47 17.57 6.54
C LEU A 41 -0.08 16.32 7.33
N SER A 42 -0.87 16.01 8.36
CA SER A 42 -0.80 14.73 9.04
C SER A 42 -1.54 13.65 8.25
N TRP A 43 -1.18 12.38 8.48
CA TRP A 43 -1.94 11.26 7.93
C TRP A 43 -3.39 11.22 8.43
N GLN A 44 -3.62 11.66 9.68
CA GLN A 44 -4.97 11.73 10.26
C GLN A 44 -5.85 12.71 9.48
N GLN A 45 -5.34 13.90 9.15
CA GLN A 45 -6.10 14.87 8.34
C GLN A 45 -6.50 14.32 6.97
N LEU A 46 -5.62 13.54 6.33
CA LEU A 46 -5.93 12.88 5.05
C LEU A 46 -6.98 11.77 5.22
N ALA A 47 -6.91 11.02 6.32
CA ALA A 47 -7.86 9.97 6.65
C ALA A 47 -9.26 10.52 6.95
N ASP A 48 -9.34 11.57 7.76
CA ASP A 48 -10.58 12.27 8.11
C ASP A 48 -11.26 12.87 6.87
N ALA A 49 -10.47 13.42 5.93
CA ALA A 49 -11.00 14.05 4.72
C ALA A 49 -11.77 13.10 3.80
N ILE A 50 -11.52 11.79 3.87
CA ILE A 50 -12.20 10.79 3.05
C ILE A 50 -13.04 9.81 3.87
N ASP A 51 -13.22 10.07 5.17
CA ASP A 51 -13.94 9.21 6.12
C ASP A 51 -13.46 7.75 6.07
N ARG A 52 -12.14 7.56 6.24
CA ARG A 52 -11.50 6.23 6.24
C ARG A 52 -10.53 6.07 7.42
N PRO A 53 -10.30 4.83 7.91
CA PRO A 53 -9.36 4.59 9.01
C PRO A 53 -7.93 5.03 8.71
N LEU A 54 -7.24 5.57 9.71
CA LEU A 54 -5.88 6.11 9.60
C LEU A 54 -4.89 5.14 8.92
N LEU A 55 -4.79 3.91 9.41
CA LEU A 55 -3.84 2.94 8.88
C LEU A 55 -4.20 2.48 7.47
N TRP A 56 -5.50 2.33 7.16
CA TRP A 56 -5.94 2.02 5.80
C TRP A 56 -5.54 3.15 4.84
N THR A 57 -5.84 4.39 5.19
CA THR A 57 -5.55 5.56 4.33
C THR A 57 -4.05 5.72 4.13
N THR A 58 -3.27 5.59 5.20
CA THR A 58 -1.81 5.65 5.13
C THR A 58 -1.25 4.54 4.23
N SER A 59 -1.69 3.30 4.43
CA SER A 59 -1.28 2.15 3.61
C SER A 59 -1.68 2.31 2.13
N ALA A 60 -2.87 2.86 1.86
CA ALA A 60 -3.37 3.11 0.51
C ALA A 60 -2.53 4.18 -0.22
N LEU A 61 -2.21 5.27 0.47
CA LEU A 61 -1.36 6.36 -0.03
C LEU A 61 0.11 5.94 -0.16
N LEU A 62 0.55 4.91 0.57
CA LEU A 62 1.81 4.19 0.37
C LEU A 62 1.69 3.02 -0.63
N GLY A 63 0.62 3.00 -1.42
CA GLY A 63 0.48 2.17 -2.61
C GLY A 63 -0.02 0.75 -2.37
N GLN A 64 -0.51 0.40 -1.17
CA GLN A 64 -0.89 -0.99 -0.85
C GLN A 64 -2.41 -1.27 -1.02
N HIS A 65 -3.21 -0.24 -1.22
CA HIS A 65 -4.65 -0.37 -1.49
C HIS A 65 -5.10 0.55 -2.64
N PRO A 66 -6.10 0.13 -3.43
CA PRO A 66 -6.76 1.03 -4.35
C PRO A 66 -7.61 2.04 -3.57
N ILE A 67 -7.61 3.29 -4.03
CA ILE A 67 -8.43 4.36 -3.48
C ILE A 67 -9.55 4.67 -4.49
N PRO A 68 -10.83 4.57 -4.12
CA PRO A 68 -11.94 4.93 -5.00
C PRO A 68 -11.75 6.33 -5.60
N ALA A 69 -12.08 6.51 -6.88
CA ALA A 69 -11.76 7.75 -7.61
C ALA A 69 -12.32 9.01 -6.93
N GLU A 70 -13.51 8.94 -6.33
CA GLU A 70 -14.11 10.05 -5.58
C GLU A 70 -13.26 10.47 -4.37
N GLN A 71 -12.77 9.51 -3.59
CA GLN A 71 -11.87 9.75 -2.46
C GLN A 71 -10.47 10.18 -2.95
N GLY A 72 -10.02 9.61 -4.07
CA GLY A 72 -8.75 9.95 -4.70
C GLY A 72 -8.67 11.41 -5.12
N LYS A 73 -9.76 11.97 -5.68
CA LYS A 73 -9.85 13.40 -6.04
C LYS A 73 -9.65 14.31 -4.83
N ILE A 74 -10.37 14.04 -3.73
CA ILE A 74 -10.24 14.80 -2.48
C ILE A 74 -8.79 14.82 -1.99
N LEU A 75 -8.13 13.66 -1.99
CA LEU A 75 -6.73 13.53 -1.55
C LEU A 75 -5.76 14.27 -2.48
N VAL A 76 -5.92 14.10 -3.79
CA VAL A 76 -5.10 14.77 -4.81
C VAL A 76 -5.20 16.28 -4.69
N ASP A 77 -6.41 16.82 -4.49
CA ASP A 77 -6.63 18.25 -4.30
C ASP A 77 -5.97 18.77 -3.01
N LEU A 78 -6.13 18.07 -1.88
CA LEU A 78 -5.49 18.44 -0.60
C LEU A 78 -3.97 18.42 -0.69
N LEU A 79 -3.41 17.44 -1.40
CA LEU A 79 -1.99 17.29 -1.65
C LEU A 79 -1.50 18.21 -2.78
N GLY A 80 -2.41 18.85 -3.52
CA GLY A 80 -2.17 19.61 -4.74
C GLY A 80 -1.30 18.86 -5.75
N LEU A 81 -1.64 17.60 -5.96
CA LEU A 81 -1.09 16.77 -7.03
C LEU A 81 -1.96 16.93 -8.29
N ASP A 82 -1.47 16.44 -9.42
CA ASP A 82 -2.22 16.50 -10.68
C ASP A 82 -3.37 15.48 -10.71
N GLU A 83 -4.50 15.84 -11.32
CA GLU A 83 -5.70 14.99 -11.39
C GLU A 83 -5.44 13.67 -12.14
N SER A 84 -4.41 13.61 -13.00
CA SER A 84 -3.93 12.37 -13.65
C SER A 84 -3.45 11.30 -12.66
N THR A 85 -3.19 11.67 -11.40
CA THR A 85 -2.82 10.75 -10.32
C THR A 85 -4.00 9.86 -9.90
N VAL A 86 -5.24 10.34 -10.02
CA VAL A 86 -6.45 9.64 -9.56
C VAL A 86 -6.63 8.25 -10.17
N PRO A 87 -6.57 8.04 -11.50
CA PRO A 87 -6.69 6.69 -12.08
C PRO A 87 -5.60 5.74 -11.59
N ILE A 88 -4.40 6.24 -11.35
CA ILE A 88 -3.29 5.43 -10.82
C ILE A 88 -3.58 5.04 -9.38
N LEU A 89 -4.11 5.95 -8.55
CA LEU A 89 -4.55 5.66 -7.18
C LEU A 89 -5.69 4.64 -7.11
N ALA A 90 -6.60 4.67 -8.07
CA ALA A 90 -7.74 3.76 -8.16
C ALA A 90 -7.39 2.35 -8.63
N ALA A 91 -6.30 2.18 -9.38
CA ALA A 91 -5.89 0.87 -9.89
C ALA A 91 -5.51 -0.09 -8.75
N THR A 92 -5.88 -1.37 -8.87
CA THR A 92 -5.44 -2.41 -7.93
C THR A 92 -3.90 -2.50 -7.93
N PRO A 93 -3.24 -2.33 -6.79
CA PRO A 93 -1.78 -2.32 -6.75
C PRO A 93 -1.21 -3.75 -6.72
N MET A 94 0.04 -3.87 -7.18
CA MET A 94 0.91 -4.93 -6.71
C MET A 94 1.16 -4.66 -5.22
N ARG A 95 0.80 -5.61 -4.34
CA ARG A 95 0.99 -5.49 -2.89
C ARG A 95 2.30 -6.13 -2.44
N GLY A 96 2.99 -5.48 -1.52
CA GLY A 96 4.29 -5.94 -1.04
C GLY A 96 5.24 -4.75 -0.94
N GLY A 97 5.20 -4.05 0.19
CA GLY A 97 5.98 -2.83 0.40
C GLY A 97 7.42 -3.05 0.89
N LEU A 98 7.83 -4.30 1.12
CA LEU A 98 9.18 -4.62 1.61
C LEU A 98 10.10 -5.03 0.45
N PRO A 99 11.33 -4.49 0.39
CA PRO A 99 12.29 -4.84 -0.66
C PRO A 99 12.86 -6.25 -0.49
N THR A 100 12.76 -6.82 0.71
CA THR A 100 13.31 -8.12 1.10
C THR A 100 12.33 -8.88 2.00
N ALA A 101 12.45 -10.21 2.04
CA ALA A 101 11.60 -11.06 2.87
C ALA A 101 11.76 -10.78 4.39
N VAL A 102 12.98 -10.43 4.82
CA VAL A 102 13.25 -9.98 6.18
C VAL A 102 13.38 -8.45 6.17
N PRO A 103 12.58 -7.71 6.94
CA PRO A 103 12.69 -6.25 7.03
C PRO A 103 14.04 -5.84 7.63
N THR A 104 14.63 -4.77 7.12
CA THR A 104 15.86 -4.19 7.69
C THR A 104 15.60 -2.97 8.56
N ASP A 105 14.50 -2.25 8.31
CA ASP A 105 14.08 -1.12 9.15
C ASP A 105 13.73 -1.61 10.56
N PRO A 106 14.31 -1.04 11.63
CA PRO A 106 14.05 -1.48 12.99
C PRO A 106 12.58 -1.38 13.41
N THR A 107 11.82 -0.39 12.94
CA THR A 107 10.41 -0.21 13.33
C THR A 107 9.57 -1.36 12.80
N ILE A 108 9.80 -1.75 11.54
CA ILE A 108 9.08 -2.87 10.91
C ILE A 108 9.61 -4.22 11.41
N TYR A 109 10.93 -4.35 11.62
CA TYR A 109 11.56 -5.59 12.05
C TYR A 109 11.01 -6.10 13.39
N ARG A 110 10.60 -5.22 14.31
CA ARG A 110 10.01 -5.66 15.60
C ARG A 110 8.69 -6.43 15.42
N PHE A 111 7.90 -6.14 14.39
CA PHE A 111 6.72 -6.94 14.08
C PHE A 111 7.09 -8.33 13.55
N TYR A 112 8.13 -8.40 12.71
CA TYR A 112 8.67 -9.68 12.25
C TYR A 112 9.23 -10.52 13.41
N GLU A 113 10.01 -9.90 14.29
CA GLU A 113 10.55 -10.55 15.50
C GLU A 113 9.45 -11.02 16.45
N ALA A 114 8.41 -10.21 16.68
CA ALA A 114 7.26 -10.61 17.48
C ALA A 114 6.55 -11.85 16.91
N LEU A 115 6.40 -11.93 15.58
CA LEU A 115 5.83 -13.12 14.93
C LEU A 115 6.77 -14.34 15.01
N GLN A 116 8.09 -14.15 14.97
CA GLN A 116 9.05 -15.25 15.17
C GLN A 116 8.97 -15.82 16.59
N VAL A 117 8.76 -14.97 17.59
CA VAL A 117 8.66 -15.39 19.00
C VAL A 117 7.29 -15.98 19.32
N TYR A 118 6.21 -15.32 18.92
CA TYR A 118 4.84 -15.66 19.34
C TYR A 118 4.03 -16.42 18.29
N GLY A 119 4.53 -16.58 17.06
CA GLY A 119 3.77 -17.20 15.95
C GLY A 119 3.29 -18.61 16.27
N GLY A 120 4.12 -19.43 16.90
CA GLY A 120 3.74 -20.77 17.36
C GLY A 120 2.63 -20.74 18.41
N ALA A 121 2.75 -19.87 19.42
CA ALA A 121 1.74 -19.72 20.47
C ALA A 121 0.40 -19.19 19.90
N LEU A 122 0.44 -18.19 19.03
CA LEU A 122 -0.74 -17.66 18.35
C LEU A 122 -1.46 -18.75 17.55
N LYS A 123 -0.70 -19.57 16.81
CA LYS A 123 -1.26 -20.69 16.04
C LYS A 123 -2.01 -21.66 16.95
N GLU A 124 -1.36 -22.17 18.00
CA GLU A 124 -1.96 -23.16 18.90
C GLU A 124 -3.21 -22.61 19.60
N VAL A 125 -3.17 -21.37 20.09
CA VAL A 125 -4.32 -20.76 20.77
C VAL A 125 -5.48 -20.46 19.81
N ILE A 126 -5.21 -20.03 18.57
CA ILE A 126 -6.26 -19.88 17.55
C ILE A 126 -6.89 -21.25 17.27
N HIS A 127 -6.09 -22.30 17.11
CA HIS A 127 -6.60 -23.64 16.85
C HIS A 127 -7.42 -24.20 18.01
N GLU A 128 -7.00 -23.95 19.26
CA GLU A 128 -7.75 -24.35 20.45
C GLU A 128 -9.11 -23.65 20.54
N GLN A 129 -9.17 -22.35 20.22
CA GLN A 129 -10.39 -21.55 20.39
C GLN A 129 -11.34 -21.60 19.19
N PHE A 130 -10.82 -21.75 17.97
CA PHE A 130 -11.60 -21.61 16.72
C PHE A 130 -11.61 -22.88 15.86
N GLY A 131 -10.71 -23.83 16.11
CA GLY A 131 -10.49 -25.02 15.29
C GLY A 131 -9.49 -24.81 14.15
N ASP A 132 -9.39 -25.79 13.26
CA ASP A 132 -8.46 -25.74 12.12
C ASP A 132 -8.87 -24.65 11.11
N GLY A 133 -7.97 -23.70 10.84
CA GLY A 133 -8.25 -22.54 10.02
C GLY A 133 -7.22 -21.41 10.17
N ILE A 134 -7.56 -20.23 9.67
CA ILE A 134 -6.68 -19.04 9.71
C ILE A 134 -7.46 -17.76 10.05
N MET A 135 -6.76 -16.76 10.59
CA MET A 135 -7.21 -15.37 10.58
C MET A 135 -6.96 -14.78 9.18
N SER A 136 -8.02 -14.30 8.51
CA SER A 136 -7.89 -13.65 7.21
C SER A 136 -7.09 -12.35 7.32
N ALA A 137 -6.25 -12.07 6.32
CA ALA A 137 -5.61 -10.77 6.10
C ALA A 137 -6.28 -9.95 4.97
N ILE A 138 -7.48 -10.38 4.52
CA ILE A 138 -8.27 -9.71 3.47
C ILE A 138 -9.58 -9.17 4.03
N ASN A 139 -10.39 -10.02 4.66
CA ASN A 139 -11.49 -9.56 5.51
C ASN A 139 -10.89 -9.27 6.89
N PHE A 140 -10.29 -8.09 6.97
CA PHE A 140 -9.31 -7.76 7.98
C PHE A 140 -9.27 -6.25 8.21
N SER A 141 -9.01 -5.85 9.45
CA SER A 141 -8.70 -4.48 9.83
C SER A 141 -7.52 -4.43 10.80
N ILE A 142 -6.77 -3.33 10.73
CA ILE A 142 -5.67 -3.03 11.64
C ILE A 142 -5.84 -1.62 12.18
N ASP A 143 -5.65 -1.47 13.49
CA ASP A 143 -5.69 -0.18 14.18
C ASP A 143 -4.43 0.03 15.02
N LEU A 144 -4.07 1.29 15.24
CA LEU A 144 -2.94 1.68 16.08
C LEU A 144 -3.36 2.78 17.05
N GLN A 145 -3.10 2.52 18.34
CA GLN A 145 -3.42 3.45 19.41
C GLN A 145 -2.20 3.71 20.28
N LYS A 146 -2.04 4.96 20.70
CA LYS A 146 -1.11 5.35 21.74
C LYS A 146 -1.76 5.14 23.10
N LYS A 147 -1.12 4.37 23.98
CA LYS A 147 -1.62 4.10 25.35
C LYS A 147 -0.61 4.59 26.39
N PRO A 148 -0.96 5.55 27.26
CA PRO A 148 -0.10 5.98 28.36
C PRO A 148 0.25 4.81 29.30
N HIS A 149 1.47 4.79 29.80
CA HIS A 149 1.93 3.77 30.75
C HIS A 149 3.04 4.33 31.66
N PRO A 150 3.15 3.89 32.93
CA PRO A 150 4.10 4.47 33.90
C PRO A 150 5.56 4.44 33.46
N SER A 151 5.95 3.47 32.63
CA SER A 151 7.32 3.33 32.09
C SER A 151 7.53 4.00 30.72
N GLY A 152 6.64 4.89 30.32
CA GLY A 152 6.60 5.48 28.98
C GLY A 152 5.46 4.93 28.12
N ASP A 153 5.01 5.73 27.16
CA ASP A 153 3.87 5.41 26.29
C ASP A 153 4.05 4.08 25.54
N ARG A 154 2.93 3.39 25.29
CA ARG A 154 2.88 2.14 24.53
C ARG A 154 2.23 2.35 23.17
N VAL A 155 2.69 1.58 22.19
CA VAL A 155 2.00 1.39 20.92
C VAL A 155 1.15 0.14 21.05
N VAL A 156 -0.16 0.28 20.87
CA VAL A 156 -1.12 -0.83 20.83
C VAL A 156 -1.51 -1.03 19.38
N VAL A 157 -1.30 -2.23 18.87
CA VAL A 157 -1.73 -2.62 17.52
C VAL A 157 -2.76 -3.74 17.65
N THR A 158 -3.91 -3.54 17.02
CA THR A 158 -5.00 -4.52 16.99
C THR A 158 -5.11 -5.10 15.61
N PHE A 159 -5.02 -6.42 15.51
CA PHE A 159 -5.30 -7.20 14.29
C PHE A 159 -6.69 -7.83 14.47
N ASP A 160 -7.65 -7.45 13.63
CA ASP A 160 -8.99 -8.04 13.64
C ASP A 160 -9.27 -8.64 12.26
N GLY A 161 -9.23 -9.96 12.18
CA GLY A 161 -9.44 -10.70 10.95
C GLY A 161 -10.50 -11.77 11.10
N LYS A 162 -11.33 -11.92 10.07
CA LYS A 162 -12.32 -12.99 10.00
C LYS A 162 -11.63 -14.35 10.08
N PHE A 163 -12.10 -15.22 10.99
CA PHE A 163 -11.69 -16.62 11.00
C PHE A 163 -12.24 -17.36 9.78
N LEU A 164 -11.37 -18.12 9.11
CA LEU A 164 -11.69 -18.94 7.94
C LEU A 164 -11.36 -20.40 8.28
N PRO A 165 -12.38 -21.25 8.54
CA PRO A 165 -12.14 -22.66 8.85
C PRO A 165 -11.59 -23.37 7.61
N TYR A 166 -10.74 -24.37 7.84
CA TYR A 166 -10.34 -25.30 6.79
C TYR A 166 -11.58 -26.04 6.26
N GLN A 167 -11.77 -26.04 4.94
CA GLN A 167 -12.84 -26.77 4.27
C GLN A 167 -12.26 -27.51 3.08
N TRP A 168 -12.48 -28.83 3.07
CA TRP A 168 -12.15 -29.68 1.94
C TRP A 168 -13.45 -30.12 1.26
N THR A 169 -13.61 -29.76 -0.01
CA THR A 169 -14.75 -30.13 -0.84
C THR A 169 -14.24 -30.72 -2.16
N SER A 170 -14.89 -31.77 -2.67
CA SER A 170 -14.52 -32.33 -3.97
C SER A 170 -14.92 -31.38 -5.11
N ALA A 171 -14.05 -31.20 -6.10
CA ALA A 171 -14.28 -30.31 -7.26
C ALA A 171 -15.38 -30.78 -8.24
N HIS A 172 -15.96 -31.95 -8.02
CA HIS A 172 -16.98 -32.57 -8.87
C HIS A 172 -18.28 -32.84 -8.11
N GLN A 173 -18.88 -31.78 -7.54
CA GLN A 173 -20.28 -31.81 -7.10
C GLN A 173 -21.15 -31.08 -8.11
#